data_AF-I4W8X1-F1
#
_entry.id   AF-I4W8X1-F1
#
_cell.length_a   1.000
_cell.length_b   1.000
_cell.length_c   1.000
_cell.angle_alpha   90.00
_cell.angle_beta   90.00
_cell.angle_gamma   90.00
#
_symmetry.space_group_name_H-M   'P 1'
#
loop_
_entity.id
_entity.type
_entity.pdbx_description
1 polymer ?
#
loop_
_entity_poly.entity_id
_entity_poly.type
_entity_poly.pdbx_seq_one_letter_code
_entity_poly.pdbx_strand_id
1 'polypeptide(L)'
;MPDRPRDGFAWERAARAATLGLLVLLVVYTAWYLLRYSDFSNDDLDNLVLMRHTGFWQFVLMPTDVHYVPLHRLLSWLVYHVDPMAFGVAVAVMLAFHVGTLVYLAASLRLLGLGKSGGLLVCGYAASGLVIYGLAWWAHAEHRVPYVFFDMCAIYHYLAWLKGGRSRHLWMAALAFVLAFGFYEKAVMIPLHMLVAGYLAGEQRFRERLLHHARPPTIAGGGIRYQYVLVYLLLHPGSAQASLAPALRADLEFVKVLFAGASGIGVETARDVPAHGWSWQLATMLAAGLAMLLWGVGRRRGGWKVLPALLLVLMLDNLPIVMSNRIALFGLMSPHQYRFGYEELHLAVLFIGIWWARTAFVPTSATGRKVAWSAGFLAVLAFAGLNASDIRTSRHATWSNLWLMAESHAYLAHLRQGLAVIRNPRPVFENAAVPGYLSIFRGTPDLRTLLPLFVPSVRFDSAAQARYRVLQNGQIVHVQ
;
A
#
# COMPACT_ATOMS: atom_id res chain seq x y z
N MET A 1 -9.71 -23.27 -43.56
CA MET A 1 -9.23 -22.35 -42.50
C MET A 1 -7.83 -21.89 -42.91
N PRO A 2 -7.60 -20.59 -43.16
CA PRO A 2 -6.27 -20.12 -43.53
C PRO A 2 -5.29 -20.31 -42.36
N ASP A 3 -4.10 -20.83 -42.65
CA ASP A 3 -3.02 -21.04 -41.69
C ASP A 3 -2.72 -19.74 -40.94
N ARG A 4 -2.99 -19.72 -39.62
CA ARG A 4 -2.52 -18.62 -38.78
C ARG A 4 -0.98 -18.66 -38.80
N PRO A 5 -0.30 -17.56 -39.14
CA PRO A 5 1.15 -17.54 -39.24
C PRO A 5 1.79 -17.95 -37.90
N ARG A 6 2.63 -18.99 -37.93
CA ARG A 6 3.33 -19.56 -36.76
C ARG A 6 4.11 -18.50 -35.96
N ASP A 7 4.59 -17.44 -36.63
CA ASP A 7 5.38 -16.36 -36.05
C ASP A 7 4.64 -15.54 -34.99
N GLY A 8 3.30 -15.49 -35.05
CA GLY A 8 2.49 -14.80 -34.05
C GLY A 8 2.63 -15.43 -32.67
N PHE A 9 2.70 -16.77 -32.62
CA PHE A 9 2.69 -17.52 -31.37
C PHE A 9 4.03 -17.40 -30.60
N ALA A 10 5.15 -17.36 -31.32
CA ALA A 10 6.47 -17.20 -30.71
C ALA A 10 6.62 -15.85 -29.98
N TRP A 11 6.24 -14.76 -30.65
CA TRP A 11 6.26 -13.42 -30.06
C TRP A 11 5.34 -13.30 -28.84
N GLU A 12 4.16 -13.93 -28.87
CA GLU A 12 3.24 -13.90 -27.74
C GLU A 12 3.80 -14.54 -26.48
N ARG A 13 4.48 -15.67 -26.62
CA ARG A 13 5.15 -16.33 -25.50
C ARG A 13 6.32 -15.50 -24.99
N ALA A 14 7.15 -14.94 -25.87
CA ALA A 14 8.28 -14.11 -25.49
C ALA A 14 7.83 -12.87 -24.70
N ALA A 15 6.81 -12.15 -25.18
CA ALA A 15 6.27 -10.98 -24.49
C ALA A 15 5.71 -11.32 -23.09
N ARG A 16 4.99 -12.45 -22.96
CA ARG A 16 4.48 -12.92 -21.66
C ARG A 16 5.61 -13.31 -20.72
N ALA A 17 6.61 -14.02 -21.22
CA ALA A 17 7.79 -14.42 -20.43
C ALA A 17 8.58 -13.20 -19.96
N ALA A 18 8.79 -12.20 -20.82
CA ALA A 18 9.47 -10.96 -20.47
C ALA A 18 8.71 -10.15 -19.40
N THR A 19 7.38 -9.99 -19.55
CA THR A 19 6.55 -9.34 -18.53
C THR A 19 6.58 -10.10 -17.20
N LEU A 20 6.45 -11.43 -17.22
CA LEU A 20 6.49 -12.24 -16.00
C LEU A 20 7.88 -12.16 -15.34
N GLY A 21 8.95 -12.29 -16.12
CA GLY A 21 10.33 -12.19 -15.63
C GLY A 21 10.60 -10.83 -14.98
N LEU A 22 10.16 -9.73 -15.62
CA LEU A 22 10.25 -8.40 -15.03
C LEU A 22 9.43 -8.29 -13.73
N LEU A 23 8.20 -8.81 -13.71
CA LEU A 23 7.37 -8.77 -12.51
C LEU A 23 8.02 -9.52 -11.34
N VAL A 24 8.56 -10.72 -11.59
CA VAL A 24 9.30 -11.50 -10.59
C VAL A 24 10.52 -10.73 -10.11
N LEU A 25 11.30 -10.12 -11.03
CA LEU A 25 12.45 -9.31 -10.66
C LEU A 25 12.07 -8.13 -9.75
N LEU A 26 10.98 -7.43 -10.05
CA LEU A 26 10.48 -6.31 -9.24
C LEU A 26 10.04 -6.77 -7.84
N VAL A 27 9.31 -7.89 -7.73
CA VAL A 27 8.92 -8.45 -6.42
C VAL A 27 10.13 -8.89 -5.61
N VAL A 28 11.12 -9.53 -6.25
CA VAL A 28 12.38 -9.93 -5.59
C VAL A 28 13.18 -8.71 -5.15
N TYR A 29 13.23 -7.65 -5.98
CA TYR A 29 13.86 -6.39 -5.60
C TYR A 29 13.18 -5.76 -4.38
N THR A 30 11.84 -5.73 -4.35
CA THR A 30 11.07 -5.26 -3.19
C THR A 30 11.38 -6.07 -1.94
N ALA A 31 11.38 -7.40 -2.04
CA ALA A 31 11.73 -8.28 -0.92
C ALA A 31 13.14 -8.01 -0.40
N TRP A 32 14.12 -7.96 -1.31
CA TRP A 32 15.51 -7.68 -0.98
C TRP A 32 15.67 -6.33 -0.29
N TYR A 33 15.00 -5.29 -0.80
CA TYR A 33 15.07 -3.95 -0.23
C TYR A 33 14.54 -3.94 1.21
N LEU A 34 13.34 -4.48 1.43
CA LEU A 34 12.69 -4.52 2.74
C LEU A 34 13.54 -5.30 3.76
N LEU A 35 14.06 -6.47 3.37
CA LEU A 35 14.91 -7.27 4.26
C LEU A 35 16.24 -6.61 4.61
N ARG A 36 16.73 -5.70 3.75
CA ARG A 36 18.05 -5.08 3.91
C ARG A 36 18.01 -3.71 4.59
N TYR A 37 16.89 -3.00 4.51
CA TYR A 37 16.80 -1.60 4.92
C TYR A 37 15.55 -1.26 5.74
N SER A 38 14.76 -2.25 6.14
CA SER A 38 13.57 -2.04 6.97
C SER A 38 13.55 -3.01 8.16
N ASP A 39 12.93 -2.57 9.25
CA ASP A 39 12.74 -3.33 10.47
C ASP A 39 11.61 -2.72 11.30
N PHE A 40 11.23 -3.36 12.41
CA PHE A 40 10.22 -2.83 13.33
C PHE A 40 10.66 -1.48 13.92
N SER A 41 9.78 -0.48 13.91
CA SER A 41 10.04 0.84 14.48
C SER A 41 8.76 1.51 14.96
N ASN A 42 8.88 2.50 15.84
CA ASN A 42 7.78 3.40 16.23
C ASN A 42 6.54 2.65 16.74
N ASP A 43 5.39 2.88 16.12
CA ASP A 43 4.12 2.23 16.41
C ASP A 43 4.18 0.70 16.25
N ASP A 44 5.11 0.16 15.48
CA ASP A 44 5.39 -1.29 15.46
C ASP A 44 5.76 -1.78 16.86
N LEU A 45 6.76 -1.13 17.48
CA LEU A 45 7.28 -1.51 18.78
C LEU A 45 6.25 -1.25 19.87
N ASP A 46 5.55 -0.13 19.79
CA ASP A 46 4.51 0.22 20.76
C ASP A 46 3.38 -0.82 20.74
N ASN A 47 2.98 -1.30 19.55
CA ASN A 47 1.99 -2.36 19.40
C ASN A 47 2.49 -3.70 19.95
N LEU A 48 3.76 -4.05 19.76
CA LEU A 48 4.34 -5.28 20.29
C LEU A 48 4.51 -5.24 21.81
N VAL A 49 4.88 -4.09 22.38
CA VAL A 49 4.90 -3.87 23.83
C VAL A 49 3.50 -4.03 24.41
N LEU A 50 2.51 -3.38 23.80
CA LEU A 50 1.12 -3.47 24.22
C LEU A 50 0.61 -4.92 24.20
N MET A 51 0.89 -5.66 23.13
CA MET A 51 0.56 -7.08 23.00
C MET A 51 1.13 -7.90 24.16
N ARG A 52 2.37 -7.64 24.56
CA ARG A 52 3.04 -8.37 25.65
C ARG A 52 2.41 -8.10 27.02
N HIS A 53 1.78 -6.94 27.19
CA HIS A 53 1.17 -6.52 28.44
C HIS A 53 -0.35 -6.70 28.50
N THR A 54 -0.96 -7.28 27.46
CA THR A 54 -2.41 -7.49 27.38
C THR A 54 -2.75 -8.94 27.06
N GLY A 55 -3.92 -9.41 27.50
CA GLY A 55 -4.40 -10.74 27.11
C GLY A 55 -4.75 -10.78 25.62
N PHE A 56 -4.68 -11.96 24.98
CA PHE A 56 -4.93 -12.12 23.54
C PHE A 56 -6.21 -11.40 23.05
N TRP A 57 -7.36 -11.67 23.68
CA TRP A 57 -8.63 -11.06 23.27
C TRP A 57 -8.67 -9.56 23.52
N GLN A 58 -8.06 -9.12 24.61
CA GLN A 58 -7.95 -7.69 24.91
C GLN A 58 -7.12 -7.00 23.84
N PHE A 59 -5.96 -7.56 23.46
CA PHE A 59 -5.12 -7.01 22.41
C PHE A 59 -5.82 -6.95 21.05
N VAL A 60 -6.44 -8.06 20.63
CA VAL A 60 -7.11 -8.16 19.32
C VAL A 60 -8.28 -7.20 19.19
N LEU A 61 -9.05 -7.01 20.27
CA LEU A 61 -10.21 -6.12 20.28
C LEU A 61 -9.87 -4.69 20.69
N MET A 62 -8.61 -4.39 21.02
CA MET A 62 -8.19 -3.04 21.38
C MET A 62 -8.04 -2.18 20.11
N PRO A 63 -8.66 -1.00 20.08
CA PRO A 63 -8.41 -0.03 19.01
C PRO A 63 -6.92 0.27 18.84
N THR A 64 -6.50 0.53 17.60
CA THR A 64 -5.17 1.06 17.28
C THR A 64 -5.33 2.54 16.99
N ASP A 65 -4.86 3.39 17.92
CA ASP A 65 -5.23 4.80 17.98
C ASP A 65 -6.75 4.99 18.01
N VAL A 66 -7.33 5.48 16.91
CA VAL A 66 -8.78 5.70 16.71
C VAL A 66 -9.41 4.62 15.82
N HIS A 67 -8.64 3.62 15.42
CA HIS A 67 -9.05 2.62 14.42
C HIS A 67 -9.42 1.29 15.06
N TYR A 68 -10.64 0.81 14.85
CA TYR A 68 -11.08 -0.52 15.26
C TYR A 68 -10.81 -1.55 14.16
N VAL A 69 -9.64 -2.21 14.24
CA VAL A 69 -9.08 -3.08 13.19
C VAL A 69 -8.58 -4.41 13.78
N PRO A 70 -9.47 -5.35 14.11
CA PRO A 70 -9.09 -6.57 14.84
C PRO A 70 -8.18 -7.51 14.06
N LEU A 71 -8.29 -7.57 12.72
CA LEU A 71 -7.40 -8.42 11.92
C LEU A 71 -6.00 -7.84 11.79
N HIS A 72 -5.86 -6.52 11.86
CA HIS A 72 -4.54 -5.88 12.00
C HIS A 72 -3.87 -6.34 13.30
N ARG A 73 -4.54 -6.20 14.45
CA ARG A 73 -3.99 -6.69 15.74
C ARG A 73 -3.67 -8.19 15.72
N LEU A 74 -4.58 -8.99 15.17
CA LEU A 74 -4.36 -10.43 15.03
C LEU A 74 -3.12 -10.75 14.20
N LEU A 75 -2.87 -10.00 13.13
CA LEU A 75 -1.73 -10.24 12.26
C LEU A 75 -0.40 -9.91 12.96
N SER A 76 -0.34 -8.81 13.71
CA SER A 76 0.80 -8.44 14.55
C SER A 76 1.08 -9.51 15.60
N TRP A 77 0.03 -10.04 16.22
CA TRP A 77 0.12 -11.16 17.16
C TRP A 77 0.71 -12.40 16.48
N LEU A 78 0.19 -12.79 15.31
CA LEU A 78 0.66 -13.97 14.57
C LEU A 78 2.13 -13.82 14.16
N VAL A 79 2.51 -12.68 13.59
CA VAL A 79 3.89 -12.43 13.14
C VAL A 79 4.86 -12.54 14.31
N TYR A 80 4.54 -11.92 15.45
CA TYR A 80 5.39 -11.98 16.63
C TYR A 80 5.47 -13.39 17.24
N HIS A 81 4.37 -14.16 17.23
CA HIS A 81 4.36 -15.52 17.82
C HIS A 81 5.03 -16.57 16.94
N VAL A 82 5.14 -16.34 15.63
CA VAL A 82 5.90 -17.23 14.73
C VAL A 82 7.40 -17.09 14.98
N ASP A 83 7.92 -15.86 15.01
CA ASP A 83 9.33 -15.60 15.31
C ASP A 83 9.48 -14.17 15.89
N PRO A 84 9.60 -14.05 17.24
CA PRO A 84 9.63 -12.76 17.91
C PRO A 84 10.71 -11.83 17.37
N MET A 85 10.32 -10.59 17.06
CA MET A 85 11.22 -9.56 16.53
C MET A 85 11.97 -9.95 15.24
N ALA A 86 11.49 -10.94 14.48
CA ALA A 86 12.04 -11.31 13.19
C ALA A 86 11.26 -10.66 12.04
N PHE A 87 11.78 -9.54 11.55
CA PHE A 87 11.12 -8.76 10.49
C PHE A 87 10.95 -9.54 9.17
N GLY A 88 11.74 -10.60 8.94
CA GLY A 88 11.58 -11.46 7.77
C GLY A 88 10.18 -12.10 7.67
N VAL A 89 9.54 -12.43 8.80
CA VAL A 89 8.18 -12.97 8.82
C VAL A 89 7.17 -11.91 8.37
N ALA A 90 7.30 -10.68 8.89
CA ALA A 90 6.50 -9.54 8.46
C ALA A 90 6.62 -9.29 6.95
N VAL A 91 7.85 -9.29 6.43
CA VAL A 91 8.10 -9.13 4.98
C VAL A 91 7.45 -10.23 4.16
N ALA A 92 7.54 -11.49 4.58
CA ALA A 92 6.90 -12.60 3.87
C ALA A 92 5.38 -12.44 3.79
N VAL A 93 4.74 -12.04 4.89
CA VAL A 93 3.30 -11.75 4.95
C VAL A 93 2.94 -10.59 4.01
N MET A 94 3.66 -9.47 4.08
CA MET A 94 3.40 -8.31 3.21
C MET A 94 3.54 -8.67 1.73
N LEU A 95 4.59 -9.42 1.37
CA LEU A 95 4.80 -9.85 -0.01
C LEU A 95 3.73 -10.83 -0.49
N ALA A 96 3.21 -11.70 0.38
CA ALA A 96 2.12 -12.61 0.00
C ALA A 96 0.87 -11.82 -0.41
N PHE A 97 0.46 -10.82 0.39
CA PHE A 97 -0.65 -9.95 0.04
C PHE A 97 -0.36 -9.10 -1.20
N HIS A 98 0.84 -8.52 -1.31
CA HIS A 98 1.24 -7.73 -2.47
C HIS A 98 1.23 -8.55 -3.77
N VAL A 99 1.79 -9.76 -3.77
CA VAL A 99 1.71 -10.69 -4.91
C VAL A 99 0.26 -11.05 -5.22
N GLY A 100 -0.57 -11.26 -4.20
CA GLY A 100 -2.01 -11.41 -4.36
C GLY A 100 -2.65 -10.24 -5.11
N THR A 101 -2.30 -9.01 -4.74
CA THR A 101 -2.76 -7.79 -5.42
C THR A 101 -2.35 -7.80 -6.90
N LEU A 102 -1.09 -8.11 -7.19
CA LEU A 102 -0.59 -8.20 -8.58
C LEU A 102 -1.37 -9.24 -9.40
N VAL A 103 -1.68 -10.40 -8.81
CA VAL A 103 -2.45 -11.47 -9.45
C VAL A 103 -3.88 -11.01 -9.76
N TYR A 104 -4.59 -10.42 -8.79
CA TYR A 104 -5.97 -9.96 -9.00
C TYR A 104 -6.05 -8.72 -9.90
N LEU A 105 -5.06 -7.83 -9.87
CA LEU A 105 -4.94 -6.72 -10.81
C LEU A 105 -4.72 -7.24 -12.24
N ALA A 106 -3.78 -8.16 -12.44
CA ALA A 106 -3.56 -8.80 -13.73
C ALA A 106 -4.80 -9.57 -14.22
N ALA A 107 -5.54 -10.22 -13.32
CA ALA A 107 -6.77 -10.93 -13.65
C ALA A 107 -7.89 -9.94 -14.06
N SER A 108 -8.06 -8.83 -13.34
CA SER A 108 -9.01 -7.76 -13.67
C SER A 108 -8.72 -7.12 -15.02
N LEU A 109 -7.45 -6.76 -15.29
CA LEU A 109 -7.05 -6.21 -16.59
C LEU A 109 -7.23 -7.21 -17.74
N ARG A 110 -7.05 -8.51 -17.48
CA ARG A 110 -7.39 -9.56 -18.46
C ARG A 110 -8.89 -9.68 -18.69
N LEU A 111 -9.73 -9.57 -17.66
CA LEU A 111 -11.19 -9.58 -17.80
C LEU A 111 -11.67 -8.41 -18.67
N LEU A 112 -11.01 -7.25 -18.55
CA LEU A 112 -11.22 -6.04 -19.36
C LEU A 112 -10.65 -6.14 -20.78
N GLY A 113 -9.97 -7.24 -21.13
CA GLY A 113 -9.48 -7.50 -22.49
C GLY A 113 -8.14 -6.87 -22.84
N LEU A 114 -7.37 -6.36 -21.88
CA LEU A 114 -6.08 -5.70 -22.18
C LEU A 114 -4.96 -6.67 -22.58
N GLY A 115 -5.13 -7.97 -22.36
CA GLY A 115 -4.14 -8.99 -22.73
C GLY A 115 -2.74 -8.66 -22.19
N LYS A 116 -1.76 -8.50 -23.09
CA LYS A 116 -0.35 -8.21 -22.74
C LYS A 116 -0.12 -6.79 -22.24
N SER A 117 -0.86 -5.81 -22.75
CA SER A 117 -0.75 -4.41 -22.29
C SER A 117 -1.14 -4.30 -20.81
N GLY A 118 -2.09 -5.13 -20.36
CA GLY A 118 -2.42 -5.24 -18.95
C GLY A 118 -1.24 -5.72 -18.10
N GLY A 119 -0.39 -6.60 -18.64
CA GLY A 119 0.83 -7.04 -17.97
C GLY A 119 1.86 -5.91 -17.79
N LEU A 120 2.01 -5.01 -18.77
CA LEU A 120 2.87 -3.83 -18.64
C LEU A 120 2.36 -2.87 -17.56
N LEU A 121 1.04 -2.69 -17.44
CA LEU A 121 0.44 -1.88 -16.36
C LEU A 121 0.72 -2.48 -14.97
N VAL A 122 0.67 -3.81 -14.85
CA VAL A 122 1.01 -4.51 -13.59
C VAL A 122 2.49 -4.37 -13.26
N CYS A 123 3.39 -4.48 -14.24
CA CYS A 123 4.81 -4.18 -14.03
C CYS A 123 5.02 -2.71 -13.64
N GLY A 124 4.28 -1.77 -14.24
CA GLY A 124 4.31 -0.36 -13.86
C GLY A 124 3.89 -0.12 -12.41
N TYR A 125 2.80 -0.77 -11.96
CA TYR A 125 2.39 -0.78 -10.55
C TYR A 125 3.52 -1.31 -9.65
N ALA A 126 4.06 -2.49 -9.96
CA ALA A 126 5.12 -3.12 -9.17
C ALA A 126 6.45 -2.35 -9.16
N ALA A 127 6.71 -1.56 -10.21
CA ALA A 127 7.90 -0.73 -10.35
C ALA A 127 7.79 0.64 -9.64
N SER A 128 6.59 1.02 -9.18
CA SER A 128 6.39 2.31 -8.51
C SER A 128 7.06 2.33 -7.14
N GLY A 129 7.79 3.41 -6.85
CA GLY A 129 8.44 3.62 -5.55
C GLY A 129 7.45 3.66 -4.40
N LEU A 130 6.19 4.08 -4.65
CA LEU A 130 5.11 4.06 -3.66
C LEU A 130 4.88 2.68 -3.04
N VAL A 131 5.17 1.59 -3.77
CA VAL A 131 5.13 0.23 -3.22
C VAL A 131 6.14 0.08 -2.08
N ILE A 132 7.38 0.51 -2.29
CA ILE A 132 8.42 0.43 -1.24
C ILE A 132 8.06 1.32 -0.05
N TYR A 133 7.62 2.56 -0.29
CA TYR A 133 7.17 3.44 0.79
C TYR A 133 5.97 2.87 1.57
N GLY A 134 5.05 2.21 0.88
CA GLY A 134 3.89 1.57 1.49
C GLY A 134 4.23 0.36 2.35
N LEU A 135 5.26 -0.41 1.96
CA LEU A 135 5.65 -1.68 2.60
C LEU A 135 6.82 -1.56 3.59
N ALA A 136 7.62 -0.48 3.56
CA ALA A 136 8.84 -0.36 4.38
C ALA A 136 8.58 -0.22 5.87
N TRP A 137 7.38 0.21 6.27
CA TRP A 137 6.99 0.44 7.65
C TRP A 137 5.83 -0.52 7.99
N TRP A 138 6.05 -1.44 8.94
CA TRP A 138 5.13 -2.55 9.21
C TRP A 138 3.72 -2.11 9.63
N ALA A 139 3.52 -1.33 10.68
CA ALA A 139 2.21 -0.91 11.18
C ALA A 139 1.42 -0.19 10.09
N HIS A 140 2.10 0.65 9.31
CA HIS A 140 1.51 1.27 8.13
C HIS A 140 1.08 0.24 7.07
N ALA A 141 1.95 -0.71 6.72
CA ALA A 141 1.73 -1.72 5.70
C ALA A 141 0.70 -2.78 6.11
N GLU A 142 0.65 -3.12 7.40
CA GLU A 142 -0.23 -4.12 7.98
C GLU A 142 -1.71 -3.76 7.81
N HIS A 143 -2.05 -2.47 7.89
CA HIS A 143 -3.39 -1.99 7.54
C HIS A 143 -3.67 -2.09 6.03
N ARG A 144 -2.70 -1.65 5.23
CA ARG A 144 -2.96 -1.24 3.84
C ARG A 144 -2.74 -2.34 2.83
N VAL A 145 -1.69 -3.13 2.98
CA VAL A 145 -1.36 -4.18 2.02
C VAL A 145 -2.45 -5.25 1.97
N PRO A 146 -2.99 -5.75 3.11
CA PRO A 146 -4.15 -6.65 3.09
C PRO A 146 -5.41 -5.96 2.54
N TYR A 147 -5.67 -4.70 2.92
CA TYR A 147 -6.79 -3.92 2.38
C TYR A 147 -6.76 -3.84 0.85
N VAL A 148 -5.63 -3.41 0.26
CA VAL A 148 -5.42 -3.31 -1.18
C VAL A 148 -5.62 -4.66 -1.88
N PHE A 149 -5.13 -5.75 -1.29
CA PHE A 149 -5.34 -7.10 -1.80
C PHE A 149 -6.83 -7.47 -1.85
N PHE A 150 -7.53 -7.26 -0.75
CA PHE A 150 -8.94 -7.62 -0.63
C PHE A 150 -9.85 -6.68 -1.45
N ASP A 151 -9.52 -5.40 -1.61
CA ASP A 151 -10.21 -4.49 -2.52
C ASP A 151 -10.07 -4.98 -3.97
N MET A 152 -8.85 -5.29 -4.42
CA MET A 152 -8.65 -5.86 -5.76
C MET A 152 -9.34 -7.21 -5.97
N CYS A 153 -9.39 -8.05 -4.93
CA CYS A 153 -10.15 -9.30 -4.93
C CYS A 153 -11.64 -9.02 -5.11
N ALA A 154 -12.22 -8.11 -4.32
CA ALA A 154 -13.62 -7.73 -4.39
C ALA A 154 -13.99 -7.17 -5.77
N ILE A 155 -13.19 -6.24 -6.29
CA ILE A 155 -13.38 -5.66 -7.63
C ILE A 155 -13.32 -6.74 -8.71
N TYR A 156 -12.29 -7.60 -8.70
CA TYR A 156 -12.16 -8.68 -9.69
C TYR A 156 -13.39 -9.60 -9.69
N HIS A 157 -13.78 -10.07 -8.51
CA HIS A 157 -14.89 -11.00 -8.38
C HIS A 157 -16.22 -10.32 -8.77
N TYR A 158 -16.42 -9.05 -8.41
CA TYR A 158 -17.58 -8.29 -8.86
C TYR A 158 -17.63 -8.15 -10.39
N LEU A 159 -16.51 -7.80 -11.05
CA LEU A 159 -16.41 -7.75 -12.51
C LEU A 159 -16.66 -9.12 -13.16
N ALA A 160 -16.15 -10.20 -12.57
CA ALA A 160 -16.37 -11.56 -13.03
C ALA A 160 -17.85 -11.97 -12.91
N TRP A 161 -18.53 -11.58 -11.83
CA TRP A 161 -19.97 -11.76 -11.66
C TRP A 161 -20.76 -10.98 -12.71
N LEU A 162 -20.43 -9.70 -12.94
CA LEU A 162 -21.08 -8.90 -13.98
C LEU A 162 -20.94 -9.55 -15.36
N LYS A 163 -19.81 -10.20 -15.64
CA LYS A 163 -19.58 -10.90 -16.91
C LYS A 163 -20.39 -12.20 -17.02
N GLY A 164 -20.29 -13.07 -16.01
CA GLY A 164 -20.75 -14.47 -16.08
C GLY A 164 -21.97 -14.84 -15.23
N GLY A 165 -22.50 -13.95 -14.40
CA GLY A 165 -23.71 -14.14 -13.58
C GLY A 165 -23.58 -15.13 -12.41
N ARG A 166 -22.42 -15.78 -12.20
CA ARG A 166 -22.24 -16.82 -11.18
C ARG A 166 -22.16 -16.22 -9.76
N SER A 167 -23.12 -16.57 -8.90
CA SER A 167 -23.25 -16.06 -7.52
C SER A 167 -22.03 -16.29 -6.64
N ARG A 168 -21.24 -17.35 -6.87
CA ARG A 168 -19.98 -17.61 -6.14
C ARG A 168 -19.05 -16.40 -6.12
N HIS A 169 -19.03 -15.61 -7.20
CA HIS A 169 -18.17 -14.43 -7.26
C HIS A 169 -18.70 -13.30 -6.36
N LEU A 170 -20.01 -13.14 -6.20
CA LEU A 170 -20.55 -12.19 -5.22
C LEU A 170 -20.18 -12.58 -3.79
N TRP A 171 -20.25 -13.87 -3.45
CA TRP A 171 -19.84 -14.35 -2.13
C TRP A 171 -18.37 -14.08 -1.85
N MET A 172 -17.49 -14.33 -2.83
CA MET A 172 -16.06 -14.03 -2.70
C MET A 172 -15.81 -12.52 -2.57
N ALA A 173 -16.53 -11.67 -3.30
CA ALA A 173 -16.40 -10.22 -3.18
C ALA A 173 -16.89 -9.71 -1.82
N ALA A 174 -17.99 -10.26 -1.30
CA ALA A 174 -18.50 -9.94 0.03
C ALA A 174 -17.53 -10.39 1.14
N LEU A 175 -16.98 -11.60 1.03
CA LEU A 175 -15.98 -12.10 1.98
C LEU A 175 -14.72 -11.22 1.96
N ALA A 176 -14.21 -10.87 0.77
CA ALA A 176 -13.07 -9.98 0.64
C ALA A 176 -13.34 -8.61 1.28
N PHE A 177 -14.52 -8.02 1.05
CA PHE A 177 -14.91 -6.77 1.69
C PHE A 177 -14.93 -6.86 3.23
N VAL A 178 -15.52 -7.92 3.80
CA VAL A 178 -15.54 -8.13 5.27
C VAL A 178 -14.14 -8.31 5.83
N LEU A 179 -13.27 -9.08 5.16
CA LEU A 179 -11.88 -9.25 5.57
C LEU A 179 -11.10 -7.94 5.48
N ALA A 180 -11.26 -7.18 4.41
CA ALA A 180 -10.63 -5.85 4.26
C ALA A 180 -10.99 -4.93 5.42
N PHE A 181 -12.26 -4.96 5.85
CA PHE A 181 -12.77 -4.16 6.96
C PHE A 181 -12.10 -4.49 8.29
N GLY A 182 -11.70 -5.74 8.50
CA GLY A 182 -10.95 -6.12 9.70
C GLY A 182 -9.52 -5.57 9.75
N PHE A 183 -8.94 -5.20 8.61
CA PHE A 183 -7.61 -4.60 8.52
C PHE A 183 -7.64 -3.08 8.45
N TYR A 184 -8.65 -2.52 7.76
CA TYR A 184 -8.71 -1.09 7.55
C TYR A 184 -10.14 -0.58 7.36
N GLU A 185 -10.52 0.42 8.14
CA GLU A 185 -11.84 1.06 8.12
C GLU A 185 -12.18 1.72 6.78
N LYS A 186 -11.14 2.14 6.03
CA LYS A 186 -11.26 2.65 4.66
C LYS A 186 -11.95 1.67 3.71
N ALA A 187 -11.96 0.37 4.05
CA ALA A 187 -12.68 -0.67 3.33
C ALA A 187 -14.17 -0.37 3.10
N VAL A 188 -14.78 0.52 3.88
CA VAL A 188 -16.14 1.06 3.61
C VAL A 188 -16.31 1.61 2.19
N MET A 189 -15.21 1.97 1.51
CA MET A 189 -15.19 2.49 0.14
C MET A 189 -15.20 1.41 -0.95
N ILE A 190 -14.88 0.15 -0.63
CA ILE A 190 -14.84 -0.96 -1.61
C ILE A 190 -16.16 -1.10 -2.41
N PRO A 191 -17.36 -1.00 -1.82
CA PRO A 191 -18.60 -1.00 -2.59
C PRO A 191 -18.67 0.10 -3.65
N LEU A 192 -18.18 1.31 -3.37
CA LEU A 192 -18.09 2.38 -4.34
C LEU A 192 -17.10 2.00 -5.46
N HIS A 193 -15.93 1.46 -5.12
CA HIS A 193 -14.94 1.02 -6.11
C HIS A 193 -15.53 -0.02 -7.07
N MET A 194 -16.24 -1.02 -6.53
CA MET A 194 -16.97 -2.03 -7.30
C MET A 194 -17.98 -1.38 -8.26
N LEU A 195 -18.86 -0.51 -7.75
CA LEU A 195 -19.89 0.16 -8.54
C LEU A 195 -19.31 0.99 -9.69
N VAL A 196 -18.30 1.81 -9.40
CA VAL A 196 -17.68 2.68 -10.40
C VAL A 196 -16.92 1.85 -11.43
N ALA A 197 -16.10 0.88 -11.01
CA ALA A 197 -15.36 0.01 -11.92
C ALA A 197 -16.32 -0.81 -12.80
N GLY A 198 -17.38 -1.38 -12.22
CA GLY A 198 -18.40 -2.15 -12.95
C GLY A 198 -19.16 -1.32 -13.98
N TYR A 199 -19.58 -0.11 -13.60
CA TYR A 199 -20.23 0.82 -14.52
C TYR A 199 -19.30 1.23 -15.67
N LEU A 200 -18.05 1.58 -15.38
CA LEU A 200 -17.11 2.04 -16.41
C LEU A 200 -16.63 0.90 -17.32
N ALA A 201 -16.55 -0.33 -16.82
CA ALA A 201 -16.18 -1.52 -17.58
C ALA A 201 -17.27 -1.98 -18.56
N GLY A 202 -18.55 -1.67 -18.29
CA GLY A 202 -19.69 -2.20 -19.05
C GLY A 202 -20.92 -1.30 -19.03
N GLU A 203 -20.76 -0.02 -19.34
CA GLU A 203 -21.77 1.05 -19.15
C GLU A 203 -23.18 0.70 -19.65
N GLN A 204 -23.32 0.20 -20.87
CA GLN A 204 -24.63 -0.13 -21.45
C GLN A 204 -25.32 -1.26 -20.66
N ARG A 205 -24.63 -2.39 -20.50
CA ARG A 205 -25.13 -3.55 -19.74
C ARG A 205 -25.44 -3.17 -18.29
N PHE A 206 -24.62 -2.30 -17.69
CA PHE A 206 -24.82 -1.84 -16.33
C PHE A 206 -26.13 -1.06 -16.21
N ARG A 207 -26.38 -0.11 -17.12
CA ARG A 207 -27.59 0.72 -17.16
C ARG A 207 -28.87 -0.10 -17.37
N GLU A 208 -28.85 -1.06 -18.28
CA GLU A 208 -29.99 -1.93 -18.59
C GLU A 208 -30.47 -2.74 -17.37
N ARG A 209 -29.59 -3.01 -16.40
CA ARG A 209 -29.91 -3.78 -15.18
C ARG A 209 -29.35 -3.10 -13.93
N LEU A 210 -29.50 -1.77 -13.85
CA LEU A 210 -28.89 -0.95 -12.79
C LEU A 210 -29.19 -1.49 -11.39
N LEU A 211 -30.47 -1.73 -11.07
CA LEU A 211 -30.87 -2.22 -9.75
C LEU A 211 -30.25 -3.59 -9.45
N HIS A 212 -30.21 -4.50 -10.42
CA HIS A 212 -29.61 -5.82 -10.22
C HIS A 212 -28.10 -5.72 -9.96
N HIS A 213 -27.38 -4.92 -10.75
CA HIS A 213 -25.93 -4.78 -10.64
C HIS A 213 -25.50 -3.96 -9.42
N ALA A 214 -26.26 -2.92 -9.05
CA ALA A 214 -25.93 -2.06 -7.93
C ALA A 214 -26.37 -2.63 -6.57
N ARG A 215 -27.41 -3.46 -6.53
CA ARG A 215 -27.97 -3.97 -5.27
C ARG A 215 -26.94 -4.69 -4.38
N PRO A 216 -26.08 -5.61 -4.85
CA PRO A 216 -25.16 -6.30 -3.95
C PRO A 216 -24.14 -5.36 -3.28
N PRO A 217 -23.40 -4.49 -4.01
CA PRO A 217 -22.55 -3.48 -3.38
C PRO A 217 -23.34 -2.53 -2.48
N THR A 218 -24.53 -2.09 -2.87
CA THR A 218 -25.33 -1.15 -2.05
C THR A 218 -25.82 -1.79 -0.75
N ILE A 219 -26.21 -3.06 -0.75
CA ILE A 219 -26.61 -3.77 0.48
C ILE A 219 -25.38 -3.96 1.38
N ALA A 220 -24.28 -4.47 0.82
CA ALA A 220 -23.04 -4.67 1.57
C ALA A 220 -22.53 -3.35 2.17
N GLY A 221 -22.49 -2.29 1.37
CA GLY A 221 -22.08 -0.96 1.79
C GLY A 221 -23.05 -0.31 2.76
N GLY A 222 -24.36 -0.38 2.51
CA GLY A 222 -25.38 0.23 3.36
C GLY A 222 -25.38 -0.36 4.77
N GLY A 223 -25.52 -1.68 4.90
CA GLY A 223 -25.61 -2.33 6.22
C GLY A 223 -24.38 -2.08 7.08
N ILE A 224 -23.18 -2.28 6.52
CA ILE A 224 -21.92 -2.14 7.26
C ILE A 224 -21.57 -0.67 7.50
N ARG A 225 -21.81 0.23 6.55
CA ARG A 225 -21.56 1.67 6.74
C ARG A 225 -22.43 2.27 7.83
N TYR A 226 -23.73 1.98 7.85
CA TYR A 226 -24.62 2.51 8.88
C TYR A 226 -24.22 2.00 10.27
N GLN A 227 -23.92 0.71 10.40
CA GLN A 227 -23.44 0.13 11.66
C GLN A 227 -22.11 0.73 12.09
N TYR A 228 -21.16 0.84 11.17
CA TYR A 228 -19.84 1.39 11.46
C TYR A 228 -19.90 2.87 11.84
N VAL A 229 -20.59 3.71 11.07
CA VAL A 229 -20.74 5.13 11.38
C VAL A 229 -21.45 5.31 12.73
N LEU A 230 -22.49 4.52 13.02
CA LEU A 230 -23.18 4.57 14.31
C LEU A 230 -22.23 4.19 15.46
N VAL A 231 -21.50 3.07 15.34
CA VAL A 231 -20.53 2.62 16.34
C VAL A 231 -19.41 3.63 16.52
N TYR A 232 -18.85 4.15 15.44
CA TYR A 232 -17.77 5.13 15.47
C TYR A 232 -18.20 6.44 16.12
N LEU A 233 -19.37 6.98 15.76
CA LEU A 233 -19.93 8.19 16.36
C LEU A 233 -20.28 8.01 17.85
N LEU A 234 -20.73 6.81 18.25
CA LEU A 234 -21.06 6.51 19.65
C LEU A 234 -19.81 6.30 20.52
N LEU A 235 -18.76 5.70 19.97
CA LEU A 235 -17.55 5.34 20.73
C LEU A 235 -16.46 6.42 20.73
N HIS A 236 -16.45 7.34 19.76
CA HIS A 236 -15.42 8.38 19.64
C HIS A 236 -15.98 9.81 19.63
N PRO A 237 -16.67 10.26 20.70
CA PRO A 237 -17.06 11.66 20.83
C PRO A 237 -15.80 12.53 21.00
N GLY A 238 -15.57 13.48 20.09
CA GLY A 238 -14.59 14.55 20.29
C GLY A 238 -13.26 14.46 19.52
N SER A 239 -13.17 13.67 18.45
CA SER A 239 -11.99 13.72 17.55
C SER A 239 -11.91 15.09 16.85
N ALA A 240 -10.76 15.77 16.91
CA ALA A 240 -10.55 17.04 16.23
C ALA A 240 -10.66 16.88 14.70
N GLN A 241 -11.78 17.29 14.14
CA GLN A 241 -11.99 17.27 12.69
C GLN A 241 -11.42 18.52 12.04
N ALA A 242 -10.72 18.35 10.91
CA ALA A 242 -10.37 19.47 10.07
C ALA A 242 -11.64 20.14 9.54
N SER A 243 -11.67 21.47 9.44
CA SER A 243 -12.76 22.15 8.75
C SER A 243 -12.75 21.79 7.25
N LEU A 244 -13.90 21.97 6.59
CA LEU A 244 -14.09 21.53 5.20
C LEU A 244 -13.04 22.10 4.22
N ALA A 245 -12.64 23.36 4.40
CA ALA A 245 -11.68 24.00 3.49
C ALA A 245 -10.26 23.41 3.57
N PRO A 246 -9.61 23.30 4.76
CA PRO A 246 -8.36 22.55 4.93
C PRO A 246 -8.45 21.11 4.44
N ALA A 247 -9.59 20.45 4.66
CA ALA A 247 -9.83 19.10 4.20
C ALA A 247 -9.81 19.01 2.67
N LEU A 248 -10.62 19.80 1.97
CA LEU A 248 -10.63 19.84 0.50
C LEU A 248 -9.24 20.16 -0.08
N ARG A 249 -8.49 21.05 0.57
CA ARG A 249 -7.11 21.36 0.16
C ARG A 249 -6.19 20.16 0.33
N ALA A 250 -6.25 19.48 1.47
CA ALA A 250 -5.43 18.29 1.73
C ALA A 250 -5.77 17.14 0.77
N ASP A 251 -7.05 16.98 0.40
CA ASP A 251 -7.48 15.97 -0.55
C ASP A 251 -6.90 16.19 -1.96
N LEU A 252 -6.97 17.42 -2.46
CA LEU A 252 -6.31 17.80 -3.71
C LEU A 252 -4.79 17.60 -3.64
N GLU A 253 -4.20 17.84 -2.48
CA GLU A 253 -2.78 17.61 -2.23
C GLU A 253 -2.44 16.11 -2.29
N PHE A 254 -3.25 15.23 -1.69
CA PHE A 254 -3.06 13.78 -1.80
C PHE A 254 -3.10 13.31 -3.25
N VAL A 255 -4.09 13.78 -4.02
CA VAL A 255 -4.20 13.44 -5.46
C VAL A 255 -2.96 13.92 -6.22
N LYS A 256 -2.51 15.15 -5.96
CA LYS A 256 -1.30 15.71 -6.57
C LYS A 256 -0.05 14.87 -6.26
N VAL A 257 0.16 14.55 -4.98
CA VAL A 257 1.31 13.77 -4.50
C VAL A 257 1.26 12.33 -5.02
N LEU A 258 0.08 11.71 -5.04
CA LEU A 258 -0.14 10.37 -5.60
C LEU A 258 0.32 10.31 -7.05
N PHE A 259 -0.16 11.20 -7.90
CA PHE A 259 0.22 11.15 -9.31
C PHE A 259 1.69 11.54 -9.52
N ALA A 260 2.25 12.42 -8.70
CA ALA A 260 3.68 12.71 -8.71
C ALA A 260 4.50 11.44 -8.41
N GLY A 261 4.17 10.71 -7.33
CA GLY A 261 4.81 9.44 -6.99
C GLY A 261 4.58 8.36 -8.05
N ALA A 262 3.37 8.28 -8.62
CA ALA A 262 3.03 7.35 -9.69
C ALA A 262 3.78 7.64 -11.01
N SER A 263 4.29 8.85 -11.20
CA SER A 263 5.12 9.24 -12.35
C SER A 263 6.63 9.14 -12.07
N GLY A 264 7.03 8.68 -10.88
CA GLY A 264 8.42 8.42 -10.53
C GLY A 264 9.17 9.67 -10.06
N ILE A 265 8.44 10.72 -9.71
CA ILE A 265 8.99 11.89 -9.01
C ILE A 265 9.11 11.47 -7.54
N GLY A 266 10.27 11.64 -6.90
CA GLY A 266 10.45 11.39 -5.47
C GLY A 266 9.90 12.49 -4.59
N VAL A 267 9.30 12.18 -3.42
CA VAL A 267 8.69 13.24 -2.57
C VAL A 267 9.71 14.06 -1.81
N GLU A 268 10.87 13.46 -1.57
CA GLU A 268 11.95 14.12 -0.84
C GLU A 268 12.76 15.01 -1.77
N THR A 269 12.77 14.65 -3.06
CA THR A 269 13.05 15.58 -4.16
C THR A 269 11.87 16.53 -4.42
N ALA A 270 10.64 16.18 -4.02
CA ALA A 270 9.45 17.02 -4.15
C ALA A 270 9.34 18.13 -3.09
N ARG A 271 10.48 18.61 -2.56
CA ARG A 271 10.63 20.07 -2.41
C ARG A 271 10.17 20.80 -3.69
N ASP A 272 10.29 20.14 -4.83
CA ASP A 272 9.79 20.58 -6.13
C ASP A 272 8.28 20.48 -6.31
N VAL A 273 7.50 19.67 -5.57
CA VAL A 273 6.03 19.78 -5.57
C VAL A 273 5.71 20.80 -4.49
N PRO A 274 5.56 22.08 -4.86
CA PRO A 274 5.54 23.11 -3.86
C PRO A 274 4.27 22.91 -3.03
N ALA A 275 4.36 23.09 -1.71
CA ALA A 275 3.17 23.23 -0.85
C ALA A 275 2.25 24.37 -1.38
N HIS A 276 2.86 25.29 -2.16
CA HIS A 276 2.23 26.37 -2.89
C HIS A 276 2.87 26.52 -4.30
N GLY A 277 2.20 26.07 -5.37
CA GLY A 277 2.67 26.26 -6.75
C GLY A 277 2.68 25.00 -7.61
N TRP A 278 3.27 25.11 -8.81
CA TRP A 278 3.34 24.06 -9.82
C TRP A 278 4.79 23.66 -10.05
N SER A 279 5.08 22.36 -10.11
CA SER A 279 6.36 21.85 -10.62
C SER A 279 6.25 21.60 -12.12
N TRP A 280 7.35 21.71 -12.86
CA TRP A 280 7.35 21.38 -14.30
C TRP A 280 6.95 19.93 -14.56
N GLN A 281 7.32 19.02 -13.66
CA GLN A 281 6.98 17.61 -13.75
C GLN A 281 5.48 17.37 -13.49
N LEU A 282 4.90 18.01 -12.48
CA LEU A 282 3.45 17.98 -12.23
C LEU A 282 2.68 18.61 -13.39
N ALA A 283 3.15 19.74 -13.93
CA ALA A 283 2.55 20.35 -15.11
C ALA A 283 2.57 19.40 -16.32
N THR A 284 3.67 18.68 -16.54
CA THR A 284 3.80 17.67 -17.60
C THR A 284 2.82 16.52 -17.40
N MET A 285 2.67 16.05 -16.17
CA MET A 285 1.74 14.98 -15.81
C MET A 285 0.27 15.41 -15.98
N LEU A 286 -0.08 16.62 -15.55
CA LEU A 286 -1.40 17.20 -15.77
C LEU A 286 -1.68 17.41 -17.26
N ALA A 287 -0.68 17.87 -18.02
CA ALA A 287 -0.77 17.99 -19.48
C ALA A 287 -0.96 16.62 -20.15
N ALA A 288 -0.26 15.58 -19.69
CA ALA A 288 -0.47 14.21 -20.15
C ALA A 288 -1.87 13.69 -19.81
N GLY A 289 -2.36 13.93 -18.59
CA GLY A 289 -3.72 13.59 -18.19
C GLY A 289 -4.79 14.32 -19.01
N LEU A 290 -4.57 15.61 -19.31
CA LEU A 290 -5.42 16.40 -20.21
C LEU A 290 -5.37 15.85 -21.63
N ALA A 291 -4.20 15.49 -22.15
CA ALA A 291 -4.07 14.87 -23.47
C ALA A 291 -4.81 13.52 -23.52
N MET A 292 -4.72 12.70 -22.47
CA MET A 292 -5.49 11.45 -22.35
C MET A 292 -7.01 11.72 -22.31
N LEU A 293 -7.44 12.78 -21.63
CA LEU A 293 -8.85 13.18 -21.58
C LEU A 293 -9.35 13.59 -22.96
N LEU A 294 -8.64 14.53 -23.62
CA LEU A 294 -8.97 15.01 -24.97
C LEU A 294 -8.97 13.87 -25.99
N TRP A 295 -7.99 12.97 -25.90
CA TRP A 295 -7.95 11.74 -26.70
C TRP A 295 -9.18 10.85 -26.46
N GLY A 296 -9.56 10.69 -25.19
CA GLY A 296 -10.74 9.92 -24.80
C GLY A 296 -12.05 10.52 -25.31
N VAL A 297 -12.15 11.85 -25.41
CA VAL A 297 -13.28 12.55 -26.02
C VAL A 297 -13.37 12.26 -27.52
N GLY A 298 -12.24 12.35 -28.23
CA GLY A 298 -12.21 12.21 -29.69
C GLY A 298 -12.40 10.79 -30.22
N ARG A 299 -12.08 9.75 -29.44
CA ARG A 299 -12.04 8.36 -29.95
C ARG A 299 -13.32 7.55 -29.77
N ARG A 300 -13.94 7.57 -28.59
CA ARG A 300 -15.16 6.77 -28.31
C ARG A 300 -16.10 7.48 -27.34
N ARG A 301 -17.41 7.41 -27.61
CA ARG A 301 -18.44 7.92 -26.71
C ARG A 301 -18.26 7.33 -25.30
N GLY A 302 -18.00 8.20 -24.33
CA GLY A 302 -17.90 7.87 -22.90
C GLY A 302 -16.52 7.41 -22.40
N GLY A 303 -15.49 7.30 -23.24
CA GLY A 303 -14.13 6.96 -22.78
C GLY A 303 -13.53 8.00 -21.84
N TRP A 304 -13.82 9.28 -22.09
CA TRP A 304 -13.40 10.40 -21.23
C TRP A 304 -13.92 10.31 -19.80
N LYS A 305 -15.07 9.66 -19.55
CA LYS A 305 -15.71 9.58 -18.22
C LYS A 305 -14.83 8.88 -17.18
N VAL A 306 -13.90 8.04 -17.63
CA VAL A 306 -13.04 7.24 -16.75
C VAL A 306 -12.09 8.13 -15.94
N LEU A 307 -11.55 9.21 -16.53
CA LEU A 307 -10.57 10.05 -15.84
C LEU A 307 -11.20 10.94 -14.74
N PRO A 308 -12.32 11.65 -14.97
CA PRO A 308 -13.04 12.32 -13.90
C PRO A 308 -13.54 11.36 -12.82
N ALA A 309 -13.98 10.15 -13.21
CA ALA A 309 -14.39 9.14 -12.24
C ALA A 309 -13.22 8.62 -11.40
N LEU A 310 -12.03 8.45 -11.99
CA LEU A 310 -10.81 8.15 -11.23
C LEU A 310 -10.54 9.24 -10.20
N LEU A 311 -10.50 10.51 -10.62
CA LEU A 311 -10.26 11.63 -9.71
C LEU A 311 -11.27 11.66 -8.57
N LEU A 312 -12.56 11.51 -8.89
CA LEU A 312 -13.61 11.48 -7.87
C LEU A 312 -13.46 10.31 -6.90
N VAL A 313 -13.14 9.11 -7.41
CA VAL A 313 -12.92 7.94 -6.55
C VAL A 313 -11.74 8.17 -5.62
N LEU A 314 -10.62 8.68 -6.14
CA LEU A 314 -9.43 9.00 -5.34
C LEU A 314 -9.76 10.02 -4.23
N MET A 315 -10.47 11.10 -4.58
CA MET A 315 -10.88 12.13 -3.62
C MET A 315 -11.81 11.58 -2.52
N LEU A 316 -12.78 10.77 -2.91
CA LEU A 316 -13.68 10.13 -1.96
C LEU A 316 -12.96 9.10 -1.09
N ASP A 317 -12.00 8.38 -1.66
CA ASP A 317 -11.18 7.41 -0.94
C ASP A 317 -10.27 8.12 0.08
N ASN A 318 -9.70 9.29 -0.24
CA ASN A 318 -8.91 10.09 0.71
C ASN A 318 -9.73 10.77 1.82
N LEU A 319 -11.05 10.90 1.65
CA LEU A 319 -11.91 11.61 2.59
C LEU A 319 -11.74 11.16 4.06
N PRO A 320 -11.67 9.85 4.40
CA PRO A 320 -11.46 9.40 5.78
C PRO A 320 -10.15 9.92 6.39
N ILE A 321 -9.03 9.89 5.66
CA ILE A 321 -7.76 10.42 6.19
C ILE A 321 -7.77 11.94 6.28
N VAL A 322 -8.36 12.59 5.28
CA VAL A 322 -8.45 14.04 5.18
C VAL A 322 -9.32 14.65 6.30
N MET A 323 -10.38 13.95 6.70
CA MET A 323 -11.27 14.35 7.79
C MET A 323 -10.80 13.86 9.17
N SER A 324 -9.74 13.05 9.21
CA SER A 324 -9.19 12.53 10.46
C SER A 324 -8.38 13.58 11.23
N ASN A 325 -8.06 13.25 12.48
CA ASN A 325 -7.15 14.03 13.32
C ASN A 325 -5.77 14.23 12.68
N ARG A 326 -5.37 13.43 11.69
CA ARG A 326 -4.06 13.57 11.03
C ARG A 326 -3.92 14.89 10.29
N ILE A 327 -4.96 15.37 9.61
CA ILE A 327 -4.90 16.70 8.97
C ILE A 327 -4.99 17.80 10.02
N ALA A 328 -5.78 17.61 11.07
CA ALA A 328 -5.84 18.58 12.17
C ALA A 328 -4.47 18.76 12.86
N LEU A 329 -3.73 17.66 13.06
CA LEU A 329 -2.45 17.66 13.78
C LEU A 329 -1.25 18.01 12.89
N PHE A 330 -1.20 17.47 11.67
CA PHE A 330 -0.03 17.58 10.79
C PHE A 330 -0.25 18.48 9.57
N GLY A 331 -1.48 18.95 9.34
CA GLY A 331 -1.83 19.75 8.17
C GLY A 331 -1.44 19.06 6.86
N LEU A 332 -0.84 19.83 5.95
CA LEU A 332 -0.43 19.34 4.63
C LEU A 332 0.80 18.43 4.67
N MET A 333 1.46 18.25 5.81
CA MET A 333 2.57 17.28 5.89
C MET A 333 2.08 15.85 5.68
N SER A 334 0.83 15.53 6.02
CA SER A 334 0.28 14.18 5.84
C SER A 334 0.21 13.77 4.36
N PRO A 335 -0.42 14.55 3.44
CA PRO A 335 -0.38 14.27 2.00
C PRO A 335 1.00 13.99 1.41
N HIS A 336 2.04 14.65 1.93
CA HIS A 336 3.41 14.48 1.45
C HIS A 336 4.11 13.22 1.95
N GLN A 337 3.47 12.39 2.79
CA GLN A 337 4.03 11.09 3.16
C GLN A 337 3.64 10.04 2.11
N TYR A 338 4.57 9.69 1.21
CA TYR A 338 4.36 8.74 0.11
C TYR A 338 3.75 7.41 0.47
N ARG A 339 3.96 6.97 1.70
CA ARG A 339 3.34 5.74 2.22
C ARG A 339 1.81 5.76 2.07
N PHE A 340 1.16 6.92 2.22
CA PHE A 340 -0.29 7.02 2.07
C PHE A 340 -0.76 6.83 0.62
N GLY A 341 0.02 7.25 -0.38
CA GLY A 341 -0.34 7.09 -1.80
C GLY A 341 -0.27 5.64 -2.32
N TYR A 342 0.26 4.70 -1.53
CA TYR A 342 0.35 3.30 -1.93
C TYR A 342 -1.03 2.66 -2.16
N GLU A 343 -2.00 2.99 -1.30
CA GLU A 343 -3.30 2.32 -1.28
C GLU A 343 -4.25 2.79 -2.38
N GLU A 344 -3.98 3.92 -3.03
CA GLU A 344 -4.76 4.38 -4.18
C GLU A 344 -4.15 3.94 -5.52
N LEU A 345 -2.87 3.52 -5.50
CA LEU A 345 -2.12 3.23 -6.72
C LEU A 345 -2.77 2.11 -7.55
N HIS A 346 -3.35 1.07 -6.92
CA HIS A 346 -4.01 -0.01 -7.65
C HIS A 346 -5.28 0.46 -8.36
N LEU A 347 -6.04 1.39 -7.75
CA LEU A 347 -7.22 2.01 -8.36
C LEU A 347 -6.80 2.86 -9.55
N ALA A 348 -5.76 3.69 -9.40
CA ALA A 348 -5.21 4.46 -10.52
C ALA A 348 -4.85 3.57 -11.71
N VAL A 349 -4.12 2.47 -11.46
CA VAL A 349 -3.71 1.53 -12.51
C VAL A 349 -4.90 0.79 -13.12
N LEU A 350 -5.87 0.37 -12.31
CA LEU A 350 -7.10 -0.27 -12.79
C LEU A 350 -7.90 0.68 -13.70
N PHE A 351 -8.11 1.93 -13.30
CA PHE A 351 -8.86 2.91 -14.07
C PHE A 351 -8.13 3.34 -15.33
N ILE A 352 -6.80 3.47 -15.29
CA ILE A 352 -5.97 3.62 -16.51
C ILE A 352 -6.20 2.41 -17.43
N GLY A 353 -6.29 1.20 -16.88
CA GLY A 353 -6.64 0.00 -17.62
C GLY A 353 -8.03 0.05 -18.27
N ILE A 354 -9.06 0.49 -17.54
CA ILE A 354 -10.42 0.67 -18.07
C ILE A 354 -10.44 1.74 -19.17
N TRP A 355 -9.77 2.88 -18.95
CA TRP A 355 -9.63 3.94 -19.94
C TRP A 355 -8.98 3.38 -21.21
N TRP A 356 -7.85 2.67 -21.06
CA TRP A 356 -7.13 2.04 -22.16
C TRP A 356 -8.01 1.05 -22.92
N ALA A 357 -8.75 0.17 -22.24
CA ALA A 357 -9.67 -0.77 -22.90
C ALA A 357 -10.75 -0.06 -23.74
N ARG A 358 -11.17 1.15 -23.32
CA ARG A 358 -12.17 1.94 -24.04
C ARG A 358 -11.58 2.77 -25.17
N THR A 359 -10.39 3.33 -25.02
CA THR A 359 -9.83 4.33 -25.94
C THR A 359 -8.71 3.82 -26.84
N ALA A 360 -8.08 2.69 -26.50
CA ALA A 360 -6.89 2.23 -27.21
C ALA A 360 -7.19 1.90 -28.67
N PHE A 361 -6.34 2.44 -29.53
CA PHE A 361 -6.23 2.00 -30.91
C PHE A 361 -5.53 0.64 -30.91
N VAL A 362 -6.20 -0.41 -31.40
CA VAL A 362 -5.52 -1.69 -31.64
C VAL A 362 -4.77 -1.54 -32.95
N PRO A 363 -3.42 -1.51 -32.97
CA PRO A 363 -2.69 -1.46 -34.22
C PRO A 363 -3.12 -2.64 -35.09
N THR A 364 -3.54 -2.34 -36.31
CA THR A 364 -4.06 -3.34 -37.25
C THR A 364 -2.94 -4.30 -37.67
N SER A 365 -1.72 -3.78 -37.88
CA SER A 365 -0.55 -4.57 -38.25
C SER A 365 0.10 -5.29 -37.05
N ALA A 366 0.61 -6.51 -37.29
CA ALA A 366 1.35 -7.27 -36.29
C ALA A 366 2.64 -6.55 -35.86
N THR A 367 3.34 -5.91 -36.80
CA THR A 367 4.55 -5.11 -36.54
C THR A 367 4.26 -3.93 -35.61
N GLY A 368 3.18 -3.18 -35.85
CA GLY A 368 2.80 -2.06 -34.99
C GLY A 368 2.52 -2.50 -33.55
N ARG A 369 1.89 -3.68 -33.36
CA ARG A 369 1.68 -4.26 -32.02
C ARG A 369 2.99 -4.63 -31.31
N LYS A 370 3.97 -5.17 -32.05
CA LYS A 370 5.30 -5.50 -31.50
C LYS A 370 6.05 -4.25 -31.05
N VAL A 371 6.08 -3.22 -31.89
CA VAL A 371 6.76 -1.95 -31.62
C VAL A 371 6.12 -1.25 -30.41
N ALA A 372 4.80 -1.10 -30.40
CA ALA A 372 4.09 -0.45 -29.30
C ALA A 372 4.30 -1.17 -27.96
N TRP A 373 4.25 -2.51 -27.95
CA TRP A 373 4.52 -3.27 -26.73
C TRP A 373 5.97 -3.13 -26.27
N SER A 374 6.94 -3.17 -27.20
CA SER A 374 8.37 -3.03 -26.86
C SER A 374 8.68 -1.65 -26.30
N ALA A 375 8.11 -0.59 -26.90
CA ALA A 375 8.21 0.77 -26.37
C ALA A 375 7.61 0.88 -24.96
N GLY A 376 6.43 0.30 -24.74
CA GLY A 376 5.82 0.24 -23.40
C GLY A 376 6.67 -0.53 -22.39
N PHE A 377 7.29 -1.64 -22.79
CA PHE A 377 8.19 -2.41 -21.95
C PHE A 377 9.45 -1.62 -21.56
N LEU A 378 10.08 -0.93 -22.52
CA LEU A 378 11.22 -0.04 -22.25
C LEU A 378 10.84 1.12 -21.34
N ALA A 379 9.64 1.70 -21.50
CA ALA A 379 9.14 2.75 -20.62
C ALA A 379 8.99 2.25 -19.17
N VAL A 380 8.47 1.02 -18.98
CA VAL A 380 8.39 0.41 -17.64
C VAL A 380 9.78 0.16 -17.04
N LEU A 381 10.75 -0.29 -17.84
CA LEU A 381 12.13 -0.45 -17.36
C LEU A 381 12.77 0.87 -16.95
N ALA A 382 12.62 1.91 -17.76
CA ALA A 382 13.11 3.25 -17.43
C ALA A 382 12.44 3.77 -16.15
N PHE A 383 11.13 3.59 -16.03
CA PHE A 383 10.37 3.94 -14.83
C PHE A 383 10.86 3.18 -13.58
N ALA A 384 11.12 1.88 -13.68
CA ALA A 384 11.69 1.09 -12.59
C ALA A 384 13.08 1.60 -12.18
N GLY A 385 13.94 1.94 -13.15
CA GLY A 385 15.26 2.51 -12.90
C GLY A 385 15.20 3.87 -12.17
N LEU A 386 14.28 4.75 -12.61
CA LEU A 386 14.04 6.05 -11.95
C LEU A 386 13.59 5.87 -10.50
N ASN A 387 12.61 5.01 -10.25
CA ASN A 387 12.12 4.76 -8.89
C ASN A 387 13.19 4.10 -8.00
N ALA A 388 14.00 3.18 -8.53
CA ALA A 388 15.10 2.59 -7.77
C ALA A 388 16.16 3.63 -7.37
N SER A 389 16.45 4.59 -8.27
CA SER A 389 17.34 5.72 -7.98
C SER A 389 16.76 6.66 -6.92
N ASP A 390 15.46 6.94 -7.00
CA ASP A 390 14.76 7.77 -6.01
C ASP A 390 14.79 7.14 -4.62
N ILE A 391 14.36 5.87 -4.51
CA ILE A 391 14.41 5.08 -3.28
C ILE A 391 15.80 5.13 -2.65
N ARG A 392 16.86 4.96 -3.46
CA ARG A 392 18.25 5.02 -2.99
C ARG A 392 18.59 6.40 -2.44
N THR A 393 18.20 7.46 -3.15
CA THR A 393 18.46 8.85 -2.73
C THR A 393 17.74 9.16 -1.42
N SER A 394 16.45 8.84 -1.33
CA SER A 394 15.64 9.07 -0.14
C SER A 394 16.15 8.33 1.08
N ARG A 395 16.60 7.08 0.95
CA ARG A 395 17.25 6.35 2.06
C ARG A 395 18.46 7.08 2.65
N HIS A 396 19.15 7.91 1.86
CA HIS A 396 20.29 8.70 2.34
C HIS A 396 19.91 10.12 2.77
N ALA A 397 18.69 10.56 2.52
CA ALA A 397 18.19 11.85 3.00
C ALA A 397 17.82 11.74 4.48
N THR A 398 18.54 12.45 5.34
CA THR A 398 18.28 12.45 6.79
C THR A 398 16.83 12.84 7.07
N TRP A 399 16.17 12.12 7.98
CA TRP A 399 14.76 12.28 8.35
C TRP A 399 13.74 11.83 7.30
N SER A 400 14.18 11.24 6.20
CA SER A 400 13.27 10.50 5.33
C SER A 400 12.66 9.32 6.05
N ASN A 401 11.46 8.90 5.61
CA ASN A 401 10.86 7.66 6.11
C ASN A 401 11.79 6.47 5.85
N LEU A 402 12.42 6.40 4.68
CA LEU A 402 13.31 5.29 4.32
C LEU A 402 14.63 5.31 5.09
N TRP A 403 15.15 6.48 5.46
CA TRP A 403 16.30 6.63 6.34
C TRP A 403 15.95 6.18 7.75
N LEU A 404 14.81 6.60 8.31
CA LEU A 404 14.35 6.14 9.62
C LEU A 404 14.25 4.61 9.69
N MET A 405 13.71 3.99 8.64
CA MET A 405 13.63 2.51 8.56
C MET A 405 15.04 1.88 8.48
N ALA A 406 15.97 2.48 7.72
CA ALA A 406 17.32 1.97 7.59
C ALA A 406 18.13 2.07 8.89
N GLU A 407 18.00 3.18 9.63
CA GLU A 407 18.63 3.35 10.95
C GLU A 407 18.04 2.39 12.00
N SER A 408 16.71 2.20 11.96
CA SER A 408 16.03 1.21 12.80
C SER A 408 16.54 -0.20 12.51
N HIS A 409 16.68 -0.56 11.24
CA HIS A 409 17.25 -1.84 10.81
C HIS A 409 18.68 -2.04 11.30
N ALA A 410 19.56 -1.05 11.12
CA ALA A 410 20.95 -1.14 11.57
C ALA A 410 21.04 -1.34 13.10
N TYR A 411 20.26 -0.57 13.86
CA TYR A 411 20.21 -0.70 15.32
C TYR A 411 19.73 -2.08 15.77
N LEU A 412 18.58 -2.55 15.26
CA LEU A 412 17.99 -3.82 15.66
C LEU A 412 18.81 -5.02 15.17
N ALA A 413 19.51 -4.91 14.03
CA ALA A 413 20.45 -5.93 13.58
C ALA A 413 21.63 -6.09 14.55
N HIS A 414 22.28 -5.00 14.97
CA HIS A 414 23.34 -5.05 15.98
C HIS A 414 22.84 -5.59 17.32
N LEU A 415 21.63 -5.19 17.71
CA LEU A 415 21.01 -5.67 18.94
C LEU A 415 20.78 -7.18 18.90
N ARG A 416 20.16 -7.72 17.84
CA ARG A 416 19.97 -9.17 17.65
C ARG A 416 21.30 -9.92 17.68
N GLN A 417 22.31 -9.40 16.98
CA GLN A 417 23.65 -10.01 16.94
C GLN A 417 24.30 -10.05 18.34
N GLY A 418 24.19 -8.95 19.10
CA GLY A 418 24.70 -8.87 20.47
C GLY A 418 23.94 -9.80 21.43
N LEU A 419 22.62 -9.90 21.30
CA LEU A 419 21.81 -10.81 22.13
C LEU A 419 22.14 -12.28 21.84
N ALA A 420 22.39 -12.65 20.58
CA ALA A 420 22.69 -14.02 20.18
C ALA A 420 23.99 -14.58 20.80
N VAL A 421 24.92 -13.73 21.24
CA VAL A 421 26.17 -14.18 21.88
C VAL A 421 26.07 -14.28 23.41
N ILE A 422 25.01 -13.75 24.03
CA ILE A 422 24.81 -13.78 25.48
C ILE A 422 24.29 -15.15 25.90
N ARG A 423 25.10 -15.88 26.67
CA ARG A 423 24.75 -17.23 27.17
C ARG A 423 23.90 -17.21 28.44
N ASN A 424 23.85 -16.10 29.16
CA ASN A 424 23.08 -15.98 30.40
C ASN A 424 21.57 -15.96 30.05
N PRO A 425 20.75 -16.88 30.58
CA PRO A 425 19.30 -16.92 30.29
C PRO A 425 18.51 -15.77 30.93
N ARG A 426 19.10 -15.05 31.88
CA ARG A 426 18.52 -13.88 32.55
C ARG A 426 19.53 -12.73 32.59
N PRO A 427 19.91 -12.21 31.42
CA PRO A 427 20.93 -11.17 31.35
C PRO A 427 20.45 -9.89 32.04
N VAL A 428 21.37 -9.22 32.72
CA VAL A 428 21.10 -7.96 33.41
C VAL A 428 21.63 -6.81 32.54
N PHE A 429 20.81 -5.81 32.29
CA PHE A 429 21.17 -4.65 31.48
C PHE A 429 21.10 -3.35 32.29
N GLU A 430 21.94 -2.39 31.92
CA GLU A 430 21.72 -0.98 32.25
C GLU A 430 20.52 -0.46 31.46
N ASN A 431 19.61 0.27 32.11
CA ASN A 431 18.53 0.94 31.39
C ASN A 431 19.07 2.21 30.72
N ALA A 432 18.71 2.41 29.46
CA ALA A 432 19.02 3.61 28.70
C ALA A 432 17.84 3.95 27.79
N ALA A 433 17.74 5.23 27.40
CA ALA A 433 16.77 5.64 26.38
C ALA A 433 17.12 4.99 25.04
N VAL A 434 16.10 4.57 24.28
CA VAL A 434 16.29 4.13 22.90
C VAL A 434 16.45 5.36 21.99
N PRO A 435 17.14 5.23 20.84
CA PRO A 435 17.19 6.30 19.85
C PRO A 435 15.80 6.78 19.42
N GLY A 436 15.65 8.09 19.22
CA GLY A 436 14.34 8.70 18.92
C GLY A 436 13.68 8.20 17.63
N TYR A 437 14.46 7.71 16.65
CA TYR A 437 13.92 7.14 15.41
C TYR A 437 13.22 5.78 15.61
N LEU A 438 13.45 5.10 16.74
CA LEU A 438 12.73 3.88 17.12
C LEU A 438 11.44 4.15 17.87
N SER A 439 11.27 5.32 18.51
CA SER A 439 10.07 5.61 19.30
C SER A 439 9.71 7.10 19.26
N ILE A 440 9.23 7.55 18.10
CA ILE A 440 8.77 8.93 17.90
C ILE A 440 7.61 9.26 18.85
N PHE A 441 6.72 8.28 19.12
CA PHE A 441 5.55 8.44 20.00
C PHE A 441 5.80 8.06 21.47
N ARG A 442 7.04 7.67 21.82
CA ARG A 442 7.47 7.32 23.18
C ARG A 442 6.71 6.17 23.85
N GLY A 443 6.01 5.30 23.11
CA GLY A 443 5.45 4.07 23.69
C GLY A 443 6.52 3.05 24.10
N THR A 444 7.70 3.12 23.49
CA THR A 444 8.89 2.32 23.78
C THR A 444 10.07 3.25 24.12
N PRO A 445 10.03 3.96 25.26
CA PRO A 445 10.98 5.05 25.53
C PRO A 445 12.39 4.57 25.90
N ASP A 446 12.55 3.31 26.31
CA ASP A 446 13.79 2.81 26.90
C ASP A 446 14.02 1.30 26.69
N LEU A 447 15.19 0.82 27.12
CA LEU A 447 15.55 -0.60 26.99
C LEU A 447 14.66 -1.52 27.84
N ARG A 448 14.08 -1.03 28.93
CA ARG A 448 13.13 -1.78 29.78
C ARG A 448 11.87 -2.20 29.04
N THR A 449 11.47 -1.41 28.04
CA THR A 449 10.32 -1.73 27.19
C THR A 449 10.75 -2.50 25.93
N LEU A 450 11.89 -2.17 25.33
CA LEU A 450 12.37 -2.80 24.09
C LEU A 450 12.94 -4.23 24.27
N LEU A 451 13.93 -4.43 25.15
CA LEU A 451 14.65 -5.71 25.24
C LEU A 451 13.76 -6.91 25.59
N PRO A 452 12.71 -6.76 26.42
CA PRO A 452 11.83 -7.88 26.71
C PRO A 452 11.03 -8.41 25.50
N LEU A 453 10.97 -7.67 24.38
CA LEU A 453 10.42 -8.16 23.12
C LEU A 453 11.34 -9.22 22.46
N PHE A 454 12.64 -9.16 22.74
CA PHE A 454 13.62 -10.12 22.23
C PHE A 454 13.87 -11.25 23.23
N VAL A 455 14.11 -10.89 24.49
CA VAL A 455 14.46 -11.81 25.57
C VAL A 455 13.52 -11.56 26.75
N PRO A 456 12.42 -12.32 26.87
CA PRO A 456 11.39 -12.04 27.86
C PRO A 456 11.87 -12.04 29.32
N SER A 457 12.97 -12.73 29.59
CA SER A 457 13.59 -12.95 30.90
C SER A 457 14.67 -11.93 31.29
N VAL A 458 14.88 -10.89 30.47
CA VAL A 458 15.85 -9.82 30.75
C VAL A 458 15.54 -9.08 32.05
N ARG A 459 16.59 -8.66 32.78
CA ARG A 459 16.49 -7.86 34.01
C ARG A 459 17.21 -6.53 33.86
N PHE A 460 16.82 -5.56 34.68
CA PHE A 460 17.45 -4.24 34.74
C PHE A 460 17.84 -3.93 36.18
N ASP A 461 19.15 -3.81 36.43
CA ASP A 461 19.70 -3.53 37.75
C ASP A 461 21.03 -2.79 37.60
N SER A 462 21.06 -1.53 38.01
CA SER A 462 22.27 -0.69 37.94
C SER A 462 23.31 -1.06 38.99
N ALA A 463 22.93 -1.80 40.03
CA ALA A 463 23.83 -2.23 41.11
C ALA A 463 24.48 -3.59 40.83
N ALA A 464 24.03 -4.33 39.81
CA ALA A 464 24.60 -5.62 39.46
C ALA A 464 26.06 -5.47 38.98
N GLN A 465 26.95 -6.32 39.53
CA GLN A 465 28.38 -6.34 39.18
C GLN A 465 28.60 -6.75 37.72
N ALA A 466 27.93 -7.80 37.25
CA ALA A 466 27.97 -8.20 35.85
C ALA A 466 26.71 -7.75 35.13
N ARG A 467 26.85 -6.78 34.22
CA ARG A 467 25.73 -6.29 33.41
C ARG A 467 26.16 -5.89 32.01
N TYR A 468 25.18 -5.78 31.12
CA TYR A 468 25.36 -5.39 29.74
C TYR A 468 24.87 -3.95 29.52
N ARG A 469 25.51 -3.22 28.61
CA ARG A 469 25.06 -1.91 28.14
C ARG A 469 24.80 -1.97 26.65
N VAL A 470 23.68 -1.41 26.21
CA VAL A 470 23.38 -1.22 24.78
C VAL A 470 23.82 0.18 24.38
N LEU A 471 24.69 0.27 23.38
CA LEU A 471 25.18 1.52 22.81
C LEU A 471 24.12 2.17 21.90
N GLN A 472 24.33 3.43 21.51
CA GLN A 472 23.41 4.18 20.64
C GLN A 472 23.23 3.55 19.25
N ASN A 473 24.18 2.75 18.80
CA ASN A 473 24.11 2.01 17.53
C ASN A 473 23.53 0.58 17.68
N GLY A 474 23.04 0.20 18.88
CA GLY A 474 22.47 -1.11 19.16
C GLY A 474 23.49 -2.19 19.57
N GLN A 475 24.79 -1.91 19.52
CA GLN A 475 25.81 -2.85 19.97
C GLN A 475 25.74 -3.09 21.47
N ILE A 476 25.93 -4.33 21.90
CA ILE A 476 25.94 -4.71 23.32
C ILE A 476 27.37 -4.87 23.81
N VAL A 477 27.72 -4.21 24.90
CA VAL A 477 29.02 -4.32 25.57
C VAL A 477 28.86 -4.85 26.99
N HIS A 478 29.82 -5.64 27.46
CA HIS A 478 29.86 -6.11 28.85
C HIS A 478 30.49 -5.03 29.73
N VAL A 479 29.82 -4.69 30.83
CA VAL A 479 30.30 -3.77 31.86
C VAL A 479 30.77 -4.63 33.03
N GLN A 480 32.06 -4.52 33.35
CA GLN A 480 32.68 -5.20 34.49
C GLN A 480 32.48 -4.43 35.79
#